data_AF-A0A938KEC9-F1
#
_entry.id   AF-A0A938KEC9-F1
#
_cell.length_a   1.000
_cell.length_b   1.000
_cell.length_c   1.000
_cell.angle_alpha   90.00
_cell.angle_beta   90.00
_cell.angle_gamma   90.00
#
_symmetry.space_group_name_H-M   'P 1'
#
loop_
_entity.id
_entity.type
_entity.pdbx_description
1 polymer ?
#
loop_
_entity_poly.entity_id
_entity_poly.type
_entity_poly.pdbx_seq_one_letter_code
_entity_poly.pdbx_strand_id
1 'polypeptide(L)'
;MYAIDGQVNMTYMYFPQTDVLSKKENEAKLGWVQVARKTTELNAQRSLVTDLIYTWGTMAHTTGQNPYGINALWGDGHVKFSTTKAAFDLKLWGGTGANPTTETPGDNPTKWRTIVSYLRP
;
A
#
# COMPACT_ATOMS: atom_id res chain seq x y z
N MET A 1 -11.68 9.45 7.82
CA MET A 1 -12.30 10.72 7.37
C MET A 1 -13.45 10.35 6.45
N TYR A 2 -14.69 10.77 6.73
CA TYR A 2 -15.84 10.44 5.88
C TYR A 2 -15.76 11.26 4.58
N ALA A 3 -15.97 10.61 3.43
CA ALA A 3 -16.00 11.27 2.14
C ALA A 3 -17.31 12.05 1.98
N ILE A 4 -17.20 13.36 1.80
CA ILE A 4 -18.26 14.24 1.29
C ILE A 4 -17.87 14.54 -0.16
N ASP A 5 -18.85 14.54 -1.08
CA ASP A 5 -18.65 14.82 -2.51
C ASP A 5 -17.71 16.01 -2.74
N GLY A 6 -16.65 15.79 -3.53
CA GLY A 6 -15.73 16.83 -3.97
C GLY A 6 -14.34 16.83 -3.33
N GLN A 7 -14.03 15.96 -2.37
CA GLN A 7 -12.65 15.78 -1.89
C GLN A 7 -11.88 14.76 -2.73
N VAL A 8 -10.93 15.25 -3.52
CA VAL A 8 -9.92 14.41 -4.17
C VAL A 8 -8.85 14.08 -3.14
N ASN A 9 -8.60 12.78 -2.88
CA ASN A 9 -7.45 12.34 -2.11
C ASN A 9 -6.20 12.62 -2.96
N MET A 10 -5.53 13.76 -2.72
CA MET A 10 -4.45 14.29 -3.59
C MET A 10 -3.10 13.62 -3.37
N THR A 11 -3.04 12.49 -2.67
CA THR A 11 -1.78 11.83 -2.32
C THR A 11 -1.82 10.38 -2.78
N TYR A 12 -1.31 10.18 -3.99
CA TYR A 12 -1.19 8.87 -4.61
C TYR A 12 0.28 8.46 -4.66
N MET A 13 0.58 7.26 -4.17
CA MET A 13 1.91 6.68 -4.29
C MET A 13 1.98 5.81 -5.55
N TYR A 14 2.81 6.19 -6.53
CA TYR A 14 2.97 5.45 -7.77
C TYR A 14 4.09 4.41 -7.66
N PHE A 15 3.72 3.14 -7.78
CA PHE A 15 4.65 2.01 -7.79
C PHE A 15 4.07 0.85 -8.61
N PRO A 16 4.32 0.81 -9.94
CA PRO A 16 3.81 -0.23 -10.80
C PRO A 16 4.56 -1.55 -10.58
N GLN A 17 3.83 -2.66 -10.52
CA GLN A 17 4.37 -3.95 -10.07
C GLN A 17 4.23 -5.04 -11.13
N THR A 18 5.28 -5.86 -11.25
CA THR A 18 5.21 -7.13 -11.97
C THR A 18 4.72 -8.25 -11.05
N ASP A 19 4.64 -9.48 -11.57
CA ASP A 19 4.50 -10.69 -10.74
C ASP A 19 5.80 -11.49 -10.61
N VAL A 20 6.91 -10.89 -11.02
CA VAL A 20 8.25 -11.49 -10.90
C VAL A 20 8.86 -11.03 -9.59
N LEU A 21 9.27 -11.99 -8.74
CA LEU A 21 9.94 -11.71 -7.48
C LEU A 21 11.21 -10.85 -7.67
N SER A 22 11.58 -10.11 -6.63
CA SER A 22 12.82 -9.34 -6.60
C SER A 22 14.04 -10.23 -6.88
N LYS A 23 15.04 -9.65 -7.55
CA LYS A 23 16.31 -10.33 -7.82
C LYS A 23 17.16 -10.51 -6.57
N LYS A 24 16.88 -9.74 -5.51
CA LYS A 24 17.57 -9.87 -4.22
C LYS A 24 16.80 -10.86 -3.35
N GLU A 25 17.51 -11.87 -2.87
CA GLU A 25 16.91 -13.00 -2.14
C GLU A 25 16.16 -12.56 -0.87
N ASN A 26 16.71 -11.62 -0.11
CA ASN A 26 16.08 -11.08 1.10
C ASN A 26 14.75 -10.36 0.80
N GLU A 27 14.68 -9.61 -0.30
CA GLU A 27 13.46 -8.94 -0.74
C GLU A 27 12.43 -9.96 -1.29
N ALA A 28 12.90 -10.95 -2.04
CA ALA A 28 12.06 -12.03 -2.56
C ALA A 28 11.39 -12.83 -1.42
N LYS A 29 12.12 -13.09 -0.32
CA LYS A 29 11.58 -13.73 0.90
C LYS A 29 10.45 -12.92 1.56
N LEU A 30 10.40 -11.61 1.35
CA LEU A 30 9.31 -10.72 1.79
C LEU A 30 8.17 -10.64 0.77
N GLY A 31 8.20 -11.45 -0.29
CA GLY A 31 7.21 -11.44 -1.37
C GLY A 31 7.28 -10.19 -2.25
N TRP A 32 8.38 -9.43 -2.18
CA TRP A 32 8.53 -8.23 -3.01
C TRP A 32 8.76 -8.62 -4.46
N VAL A 33 8.09 -7.89 -5.33
CA VAL A 33 8.17 -8.05 -6.78
C VAL A 33 8.96 -6.90 -7.42
N GLN A 34 9.33 -7.09 -8.67
CA GLN A 34 10.01 -6.06 -9.44
C GLN A 34 9.04 -4.94 -9.82
N VAL A 35 9.61 -3.76 -10.11
CA VAL A 35 8.88 -2.65 -10.71
C VAL A 35 8.59 -2.99 -12.16
N ALA A 36 7.33 -2.83 -12.58
CA ALA A 36 6.97 -2.97 -13.98
C ALA A 36 7.42 -1.74 -14.79
N ARG A 37 8.04 -1.98 -15.94
CA ARG A 37 8.60 -0.95 -16.83
C ARG A 37 7.77 -0.74 -18.09
N LYS A 38 6.90 -1.68 -18.42
CA LYS A 38 5.98 -1.63 -19.56
C LYS A 38 4.64 -2.23 -19.19
N THR A 39 3.61 -1.85 -19.93
CA THR A 39 2.22 -2.27 -19.68
C THR A 39 2.05 -3.79 -19.70
N THR A 40 2.81 -4.49 -20.55
CA THR A 40 2.78 -5.97 -20.63
C THR A 40 3.38 -6.68 -19.43
N GLU A 41 4.00 -5.95 -18.49
CA GLU A 41 4.51 -6.51 -17.24
C GLU A 41 3.57 -6.29 -16.06
N LEU A 42 2.46 -5.54 -16.25
CA LEU A 42 1.48 -5.30 -15.19
C LEU A 42 0.72 -6.58 -14.83
N ASN A 43 0.37 -6.73 -13.56
CA ASN A 43 -0.42 -7.86 -13.07
C ASN A 43 -1.66 -7.37 -12.32
N ALA A 44 -2.83 -7.93 -12.63
CA ALA A 44 -4.12 -7.56 -12.03
C ALA A 44 -4.20 -7.74 -10.50
N GLN A 45 -3.35 -8.60 -9.93
CA GLN A 45 -3.26 -8.87 -8.49
C GLN A 45 -2.24 -7.98 -7.77
N ARG A 46 -1.66 -7.01 -8.47
CA ARG A 46 -0.65 -6.09 -7.93
C ARG A 46 -1.08 -4.65 -8.13
N SER A 47 -0.91 -3.84 -7.09
CA SER A 47 -1.23 -2.41 -7.15
C SER A 47 -0.22 -1.66 -8.03
N LEU A 48 -0.72 -0.64 -8.72
CA LEU A 48 0.03 0.39 -9.44
C LEU A 48 0.12 1.68 -8.62
N VAL A 49 -1.00 2.05 -8.02
CA VAL A 49 -1.17 3.25 -7.23
C VAL A 49 -1.95 2.90 -5.98
N THR A 50 -1.59 3.48 -4.85
CA THR A 50 -2.35 3.37 -3.60
C THR A 50 -2.70 4.75 -3.07
N ASP A 51 -3.69 4.80 -2.17
CA ASP A 51 -3.78 5.91 -1.21
C ASP A 51 -2.47 6.10 -0.44
N LEU A 52 -2.39 7.22 0.28
CA LEU A 52 -1.28 7.51 1.18
C LEU A 52 -1.08 6.40 2.22
N ILE A 53 0.10 5.78 2.17
CA ILE A 53 0.63 4.88 3.19
C ILE A 53 1.74 5.65 3.91
N TYR A 54 1.43 6.27 5.05
CA TYR A 54 2.37 7.12 5.78
C TYR A 54 2.42 6.78 7.28
N THR A 55 1.34 6.99 8.02
CA THR A 55 1.17 6.48 9.39
C THR A 55 -0.21 5.83 9.55
N TRP A 56 -0.41 5.10 10.65
CA TRP A 56 -1.70 4.48 10.94
C TRP A 56 -2.80 5.54 11.11
N GLY A 57 -2.51 6.60 11.86
CA GLY A 57 -3.46 7.68 12.13
C GLY A 57 -3.79 8.55 10.91
N THR A 58 -2.98 8.51 9.85
CA THR A 58 -3.25 9.25 8.60
C THR A 58 -4.00 8.43 7.55
N MET A 59 -4.31 7.16 7.81
CA MET A 59 -5.07 6.35 6.83
C MET A 59 -6.50 6.89 6.65
N ALA A 60 -6.90 7.06 5.40
CA ALA A 60 -8.17 7.71 5.05
C ALA A 60 -9.41 6.88 5.47
N HIS A 61 -9.35 5.57 5.25
CA HIS A 61 -10.48 4.65 5.40
C HIS A 61 -10.44 3.93 6.74
N THR A 62 -11.29 4.38 7.66
CA THR A 62 -11.38 3.86 9.03
C THR A 62 -12.78 3.34 9.35
N THR A 63 -12.85 2.31 10.18
CA THR A 63 -14.07 1.83 10.85
C THR A 63 -13.83 1.88 12.34
N GLY A 64 -14.66 2.62 13.09
CA GLY A 64 -14.49 2.77 14.55
C GLY A 64 -13.10 3.26 14.95
N GLN A 65 -12.59 4.30 14.25
CA GLN A 65 -11.25 4.87 14.42
C GLN A 65 -10.06 3.94 14.08
N ASN A 66 -10.33 2.73 13.58
CA ASN A 66 -9.31 1.81 13.12
C ASN A 66 -9.28 1.77 11.59
N PRO A 67 -8.13 2.04 10.96
CA PRO A 67 -7.91 1.80 9.54
C PRO A 67 -8.35 0.39 9.13
N TYR A 68 -9.12 0.33 8.04
CA TYR A 68 -9.80 -0.90 7.61
C TYR A 68 -9.36 -1.38 6.23
N GLY A 69 -8.86 -0.47 5.39
CA GLY A 69 -8.40 -0.82 4.06
C GLY A 69 -7.74 0.35 3.34
N ILE A 70 -7.24 0.06 2.14
CA ILE A 70 -6.54 1.00 1.27
C ILE A 70 -7.16 0.91 -0.11
N ASN A 71 -7.53 2.03 -0.74
CA ASN A 71 -7.84 2.01 -2.17
C ASN A 71 -6.55 1.87 -2.97
N ALA A 72 -6.62 1.04 -4.00
CA ALA A 72 -5.54 0.87 -4.95
C ALA A 72 -6.08 0.79 -6.38
N LEU A 73 -5.33 1.39 -7.31
CA LEU A 73 -5.42 1.10 -8.74
C LEU A 73 -4.61 -0.16 -9.00
N TRP A 74 -5.21 -1.15 -9.66
CA TRP A 74 -4.61 -2.45 -9.94
C TRP A 74 -4.01 -2.51 -11.35
N GLY A 75 -3.16 -3.50 -11.61
CA GLY A 75 -2.52 -3.68 -12.91
C GLY A 75 -3.47 -3.88 -14.10
N ASP A 76 -4.75 -4.20 -13.83
CA ASP A 76 -5.83 -4.28 -14.82
C ASP A 76 -6.56 -2.95 -15.05
N GLY A 77 -6.15 -1.88 -14.37
CA GLY A 77 -6.73 -0.54 -14.49
C GLY A 77 -7.96 -0.28 -13.62
N HIS A 78 -8.44 -1.24 -12.83
CA HIS A 78 -9.56 -1.01 -11.92
C HIS A 78 -9.08 -0.43 -10.59
N VAL A 79 -9.90 0.43 -9.98
CA VAL A 79 -9.72 0.84 -8.58
C VAL A 79 -10.54 -0.09 -7.70
N LYS A 80 -9.90 -0.75 -6.73
CA LYS A 80 -10.58 -1.60 -5.73
C LYS A 80 -9.97 -1.39 -4.35
N PHE A 81 -10.79 -1.63 -3.34
CA PHE A 81 -10.44 -1.49 -1.93
C PHE A 81 -9.80 -2.79 -1.40
N SER A 82 -8.55 -2.71 -0.95
CA SER A 82 -7.83 -3.84 -0.36
C SER A 82 -8.03 -3.88 1.15
N THR A 83 -8.53 -5.01 1.65
CA THR A 83 -8.64 -5.32 3.08
C THR A 83 -7.71 -6.46 3.52
N THR A 84 -6.61 -6.70 2.78
CA THR A 84 -5.68 -7.79 3.11
C THR A 84 -5.06 -7.59 4.49
N LYS A 85 -5.48 -8.42 5.46
CA LYS A 85 -5.14 -8.27 6.89
C LYS A 85 -3.63 -8.13 7.16
N ALA A 86 -2.78 -8.84 6.43
CA ALA A 86 -1.34 -8.79 6.59
C ALA A 86 -0.75 -7.39 6.34
N ALA A 87 -1.38 -6.58 5.48
CA ALA A 87 -0.98 -5.19 5.23
C ALA A 87 -1.25 -4.25 6.41
N PHE A 88 -2.06 -4.68 7.39
CA PHE A 88 -2.48 -3.90 8.55
C PHE A 88 -1.90 -4.42 9.88
N ASP A 89 -0.83 -5.23 9.84
CA ASP A 89 -0.08 -5.59 11.04
C ASP A 89 0.59 -4.34 11.63
N LEU A 90 0.24 -3.98 12.87
CA LEU A 90 0.75 -2.80 13.57
C LEU A 90 2.30 -2.72 13.61
N LYS A 91 3.02 -3.84 13.52
CA LYS A 91 4.48 -3.84 13.42
C LYS A 91 4.99 -3.14 12.16
N LEU A 92 4.25 -3.22 11.06
CA LEU A 92 4.54 -2.51 9.81
C LEU A 92 4.19 -1.02 9.89
N TRP A 93 3.36 -0.63 10.86
CA TRP A 93 2.87 0.74 10.99
C TRP A 93 3.56 1.54 12.11
N GLY A 94 4.35 0.87 12.97
CA GLY A 94 5.07 1.51 14.07
C GLY A 94 4.16 1.98 15.21
N GLY A 95 2.91 1.52 15.25
CA GLY A 95 1.90 1.93 16.23
C GLY A 95 0.63 2.47 15.57
N THR A 96 -0.22 3.13 16.35
CA THR A 96 -1.52 3.66 15.91
C THR A 96 -1.58 5.19 15.78
N GLY A 97 -0.46 5.87 16.04
CA GLY A 97 -0.37 7.33 16.03
C GLY A 97 -0.42 7.94 14.62
N ALA A 98 -0.74 9.24 14.57
CA ALA A 98 -0.70 10.03 13.33
C ALA A 98 0.69 10.62 13.04
N ASN A 99 1.53 10.77 14.06
CA ASN A 99 2.86 11.37 13.93
C ASN A 99 3.87 10.34 13.37
N PRO A 100 4.65 10.69 12.34
CA PRO A 100 5.64 9.80 11.78
C PRO A 100 6.80 9.55 12.74
N THR A 101 7.37 8.37 12.65
CA THR A 101 8.61 7.95 13.31
C THR A 101 9.45 7.15 12.31
N THR A 102 10.71 6.84 12.65
CA THR A 102 11.56 5.96 11.84
C THR A 102 10.99 4.55 11.65
N GLU A 103 9.98 4.18 12.44
CA GLU A 103 9.28 2.90 12.38
C GLU A 103 7.96 2.97 11.60
N THR A 104 7.52 4.14 11.18
CA THR A 104 6.31 4.31 10.36
C THR A 104 6.64 4.15 8.88
N PRO A 105 5.72 3.63 8.04
CA PRO A 105 6.01 3.39 6.63
C PRO A 105 6.28 4.67 5.84
N GLY A 106 5.87 5.83 6.34
CA GLY A 106 6.20 7.13 5.76
C GLY A 106 7.70 7.41 5.68
N ASP A 107 8.46 7.01 6.71
CA ASP A 107 9.90 7.21 6.80
C ASP A 107 10.69 5.88 6.79
N ASN A 108 10.00 4.75 6.55
CA ASN A 108 10.59 3.42 6.51
C ASN A 108 10.22 2.69 5.20
N PRO A 109 11.09 2.75 4.18
CA PRO A 109 10.79 2.20 2.86
C PRO A 109 10.59 0.68 2.89
N THR A 110 11.23 -0.05 3.80
CA THR A 110 11.06 -1.50 3.95
C THR A 110 9.66 -1.84 4.42
N LYS A 111 9.15 -1.12 5.43
CA LYS A 111 7.78 -1.33 5.91
C LYS A 111 6.76 -0.94 4.86
N TRP A 112 6.94 0.22 4.21
CA TRP A 112 6.10 0.66 3.10
C TRP A 112 6.04 -0.39 1.99
N ARG A 113 7.20 -0.88 1.53
CA ARG A 113 7.30 -1.85 0.44
C ARG A 113 6.66 -3.19 0.81
N THR A 114 6.75 -3.59 2.07
CA THR A 114 6.12 -4.81 2.61
C THR A 114 4.59 -4.69 2.70
N ILE A 115 4.07 -3.53 3.11
CA ILE A 115 2.62 -3.28 3.08
C ILE A 115 2.10 -3.42 1.65
N VAL A 116 2.76 -2.76 0.69
CA VAL A 116 2.39 -2.82 -0.73
C VAL A 116 2.49 -4.23 -1.32
N SER A 117 3.45 -5.05 -0.88
CA SER A 117 3.56 -6.44 -1.37
C SER A 117 2.40 -7.34 -0.91
N TYR A 118 1.73 -6.99 0.19
CA TYR A 118 0.59 -7.72 0.73
C TYR A 118 -0.76 -7.32 0.13
N LEU A 119 -0.92 -6.11 -0.42
CA LEU A 119 -2.20 -5.65 -0.95
C LEU A 119 -2.74 -6.59 -2.03
N ARG A 120 -4.03 -6.93 -1.98
CA ARG A 120 -4.74 -7.70 -3.02
C ARG A 120 -6.10 -7.05 -3.34
N PRO A 121 -6.59 -7.16 -4.60
CA PRO A 121 -7.85 -6.56 -5.01
C PRO A 121 -9.08 -7.16 -4.33
#